data_AF-A0A3M0W6B7-F1
#
_entry.id   AF-A0A3M0W6B7-F1
#
_cell.length_a   1.000
_cell.length_b   1.000
_cell.length_c   1.000
_cell.angle_alpha   90.00
_cell.angle_beta   90.00
_cell.angle_gamma   90.00
#
_symmetry.space_group_name_H-M   'P 1'
#
loop_
_entity.id
_entity.type
_entity.pdbx_description
1 polymer ?
#
loop_
_entity_poly.entity_id
_entity_poly.type
_entity_poly.pdbx_seq_one_letter_code
_entity_poly.pdbx_strand_id
1 'polypeptide(L)'
;MFRPPSWLTRQSVDQINADEYAKAHQEFLHAFEAEELRLAEERSENSPRSENSRSENSPRSENSRSEYSPRSLLSTETLKHNFESGSFWYSLALDSPTGLFRIFYDHIQPRYSRNHFGDAHFFGIMKDYWSTDADCFLARKVLDKEKYDVELQKEFQASAEL
;
A
#
# COMPACT_ATOMS: atom_id res chain seq x y z
N MET A 1 -10.97 -0.93 3.30
CA MET A 1 -10.55 -0.14 2.14
C MET A 1 -10.30 -1.09 0.98
N PHE A 2 -10.81 -0.82 -0.22
CA PHE A 2 -10.57 -1.69 -1.39
C PHE A 2 -9.10 -1.54 -1.79
N ARG A 3 -8.31 -2.61 -1.60
CA ARG A 3 -6.86 -2.59 -1.81
C ARG A 3 -6.42 -3.81 -2.62
N PRO A 4 -5.39 -3.67 -3.46
CA PRO A 4 -4.80 -4.83 -4.11
C PRO A 4 -4.23 -5.78 -3.05
N PRO A 5 -4.24 -7.10 -3.30
CA PRO A 5 -3.71 -8.05 -2.34
C PRO A 5 -2.21 -7.86 -2.12
N SER A 6 -1.78 -7.83 -0.85
CA SER A 6 -0.37 -7.59 -0.49
C SER A 6 0.56 -8.75 -0.87
N TRP A 7 0.02 -9.93 -1.17
CA TRP A 7 0.79 -11.11 -1.61
C TRP A 7 1.26 -11.07 -3.07
N LEU A 8 0.93 -10.01 -3.81
CA LEU A 8 1.23 -9.88 -5.24
C LEU A 8 2.72 -10.11 -5.58
N THR A 9 3.63 -9.64 -4.73
CA THR A 9 5.09 -9.78 -4.92
C THR A 9 5.69 -10.95 -4.15
N ARG A 10 4.87 -11.73 -3.42
CA ARG A 10 5.33 -12.80 -2.49
C ARG A 10 6.34 -12.32 -1.44
N GLN A 11 6.42 -11.02 -1.21
CA GLN A 11 7.27 -10.41 -0.19
C GLN A 11 6.51 -10.32 1.13
N SER A 12 7.26 -10.41 2.23
CA SER A 12 6.70 -10.08 3.54
C SER A 12 6.41 -8.58 3.61
N VAL A 13 5.43 -8.21 4.44
CA VAL A 13 4.92 -6.84 4.52
C VAL A 13 6.01 -5.82 4.93
N ASP A 14 6.96 -6.25 5.73
CA ASP A 14 8.14 -5.50 6.17
C ASP A 14 9.26 -5.41 5.11
N GLN A 15 9.21 -6.18 4.03
CA GLN A 15 10.23 -6.22 2.98
C GLN A 15 9.70 -5.85 1.61
N ILE A 16 8.47 -5.32 1.52
CA ILE A 16 7.89 -4.94 0.24
C ILE A 16 8.72 -3.82 -0.39
N ASN A 17 9.26 -4.13 -1.56
CA ASN A 17 9.91 -3.15 -2.41
C ASN A 17 8.83 -2.37 -3.18
N ALA A 18 8.84 -1.04 -3.09
CA ALA A 18 7.84 -0.19 -3.73
C ALA A 18 7.81 -0.36 -5.25
N ASP A 19 8.97 -0.45 -5.89
CA ASP A 19 9.09 -0.49 -7.34
C ASP A 19 8.64 -1.84 -7.91
N GLU A 20 9.00 -2.93 -7.24
CA GLU A 20 8.54 -4.26 -7.63
C GLU A 20 7.04 -4.42 -7.42
N TYR A 21 6.53 -3.92 -6.28
CA TYR A 21 5.10 -3.93 -6.02
C TYR A 21 4.34 -3.05 -7.01
N ALA A 22 4.88 -1.89 -7.40
CA ALA A 22 4.28 -1.02 -8.40
C ALA A 22 4.13 -1.72 -9.75
N LYS A 23 5.13 -2.50 -10.19
CA LYS A 23 5.06 -3.29 -11.43
C LYS A 23 3.97 -4.35 -11.36
N ALA A 24 4.00 -5.18 -10.31
CA ALA A 24 2.99 -6.22 -10.12
C ALA A 24 1.58 -5.61 -10.01
N HIS A 25 1.46 -4.47 -9.33
CA HIS A 25 0.21 -3.74 -9.19
C HIS A 25 -0.32 -3.23 -10.54
N GLN A 26 0.55 -2.72 -11.41
CA GLN A 26 0.16 -2.31 -12.77
C GLN A 26 -0.33 -3.49 -13.61
N GLU A 27 0.37 -4.63 -13.57
CA GLU A 27 -0.06 -5.86 -14.25
C GLU A 27 -1.43 -6.33 -13.76
N PHE A 28 -1.62 -6.34 -12.44
CA PHE A 28 -2.89 -6.69 -11.81
C PHE A 28 -4.01 -5.74 -12.24
N LEU A 29 -3.78 -4.43 -12.20
CA LEU A 29 -4.77 -3.44 -12.62
C LEU A 29 -5.16 -3.60 -14.09
N HIS A 30 -4.19 -3.86 -14.98
CA HIS A 30 -4.47 -4.07 -16.40
C HIS A 30 -5.34 -5.30 -16.63
N ALA A 31 -5.04 -6.42 -15.96
CA ALA A 31 -5.85 -7.62 -16.03
C ALA A 31 -7.25 -7.42 -15.41
N PHE A 32 -7.32 -6.70 -14.29
CA PHE A 32 -8.57 -6.43 -13.58
C PHE A 32 -9.48 -5.50 -14.38
N GLU A 33 -8.93 -4.47 -15.02
CA GLU A 33 -9.66 -3.56 -15.91
C GLU A 33 -10.27 -4.30 -17.11
N ALA A 34 -9.50 -5.21 -17.73
CA ALA A 34 -10.01 -6.04 -18.82
C ALA A 34 -11.17 -6.95 -18.37
N GLU A 35 -11.09 -7.51 -17.16
CA GLU A 35 -12.16 -8.33 -16.60
C GLU A 35 -13.40 -7.52 -16.24
N GLU A 36 -13.24 -6.31 -15.67
CA GLU A 36 -14.36 -5.42 -15.38
C GLU A 36 -15.12 -5.00 -16.66
N LEU A 37 -14.40 -4.78 -17.76
CA LEU A 37 -14.99 -4.50 -19.08
C LEU A 37 -15.76 -5.69 -19.63
N ARG A 38 -15.18 -6.90 -19.56
CA ARG A 38 -15.84 -8.13 -20.00
C ARG A 38 -17.14 -8.38 -19.24
N LEU A 39 -17.13 -8.19 -17.92
CA LEU A 39 -18.33 -8.32 -17.09
C LEU A 39 -19.37 -7.24 -17.40
N ALA A 40 -18.93 -6.03 -17.78
CA ALA A 40 -19.85 -4.97 -18.22
C ALA A 40 -20.54 -5.33 -19.55
N GLU A 41 -19.83 -5.95 -20.48
CA GLU A 41 -20.36 -6.46 -21.75
C GLU A 41 -21.36 -7.58 -21.52
N GLU A 42 -20.98 -8.63 -20.78
CA GLU A 42 -21.84 -9.77 -20.44
C GLU A 42 -23.13 -9.33 -19.70
N ARG A 43 -23.03 -8.27 -18.89
CA ARG A 43 -24.20 -7.69 -18.18
C ARG A 43 -25.09 -6.86 -19.11
N SER A 44 -24.53 -6.22 -20.13
CA SER A 44 -25.31 -5.50 -21.15
C SER A 44 -26.12 -6.47 -22.01
N GLU A 45 -25.55 -7.64 -22.31
CA GLU A 45 -26.19 -8.69 -23.11
C GLU A 45 -27.29 -9.45 -22.34
N ASN A 46 -27.11 -9.64 -21.03
CA ASN A 46 -28.06 -10.33 -20.16
C ASN A 46 -29.20 -9.45 -19.61
N SER A 47 -29.24 -8.15 -19.95
CA SER A 47 -30.35 -7.27 -19.60
C SER A 47 -31.57 -7.62 -20.46
N PRO A 48 -32.76 -7.95 -19.90
CA PRO A 48 -33.93 -8.24 -20.71
C PRO A 48 -34.25 -7.04 -21.60
N ARG A 49 -34.19 -7.25 -22.92
CA ARG A 49 -34.75 -6.32 -23.90
C ARG A 49 -36.22 -6.11 -23.53
N SER A 50 -36.52 -4.98 -22.89
CA SER A 50 -37.86 -4.42 -22.94
C SER A 50 -38.09 -4.05 -24.41
N GLU A 51 -38.73 -4.95 -25.15
CA GLU A 51 -39.32 -4.62 -26.43
C GLU A 51 -40.36 -3.53 -26.19
N ASN A 52 -40.12 -2.35 -26.75
CA ASN A 52 -41.19 -1.45 -27.20
C ASN A 52 -40.69 -0.65 -28.40
N SER A 53 -41.04 -1.20 -29.57
CA SER A 53 -41.46 -0.55 -30.82
C SER A 53 -40.75 0.72 -31.34
N ARG A 54 -40.02 0.50 -32.45
CA ARG A 54 -39.92 1.30 -33.70
C ARG A 54 -39.93 2.84 -33.61
N SER A 55 -38.83 3.44 -34.06
CA SER A 55 -38.82 4.19 -35.33
C SER A 55 -37.39 4.30 -35.87
N GLU A 56 -37.24 3.99 -37.15
CA GLU A 56 -36.00 4.10 -37.92
C GLU A 56 -35.61 5.57 -38.19
N ASN A 57 -34.30 5.73 -38.48
CA ASN A 57 -33.61 6.83 -39.17
C ASN A 57 -32.75 7.76 -38.29
N SER A 58 -31.45 7.47 -38.21
CA SER A 58 -30.39 8.48 -38.42
C SER A 58 -29.02 7.82 -38.69
N PRO A 59 -28.11 8.40 -39.50
CA PRO A 59 -26.93 7.71 -40.02
C PRO A 59 -25.82 7.52 -38.97
N ARG A 60 -25.18 6.35 -39.07
CA ARG A 60 -23.89 5.96 -38.45
C ARG A 60 -22.92 7.14 -38.33
N SER A 61 -22.67 7.59 -37.10
CA SER A 61 -21.35 8.11 -36.72
C SER A 61 -20.64 7.03 -35.93
N GLU A 62 -19.61 6.44 -36.55
CA GLU A 62 -18.62 5.61 -35.86
C GLU A 62 -17.80 6.50 -34.94
N ASN A 63 -18.29 6.70 -33.73
CA ASN A 63 -17.46 7.16 -32.62
C ASN A 63 -18.01 6.60 -31.31
N SER A 64 -18.15 5.27 -31.28
CA SER A 64 -18.57 4.51 -30.11
C SER A 64 -17.38 4.41 -29.14
N ARG A 65 -17.03 5.53 -28.49
CA ARG A 65 -16.21 5.46 -27.29
C ARG A 65 -17.12 4.86 -26.22
N SER A 66 -16.89 3.58 -25.96
CA SER A 66 -17.76 2.67 -25.24
C SER A 66 -18.40 3.26 -23.98
N GLU A 67 -19.72 3.36 -23.98
CA GLU A 67 -20.54 3.69 -22.82
C GLU A 67 -20.67 2.45 -21.91
N TYR A 68 -19.55 1.99 -21.35
CA TYR A 68 -19.59 0.97 -20.29
C TYR A 68 -20.15 1.58 -19.00
N SER A 69 -20.91 0.77 -18.25
CA SER A 69 -21.59 1.23 -17.03
C SER A 69 -20.61 1.90 -16.04
N PRO A 70 -20.88 3.12 -15.54
CA PRO A 70 -19.98 3.89 -14.68
C PRO A 70 -19.50 3.14 -13.42
N ARG A 71 -20.26 2.13 -12.97
CA ARG A 71 -19.91 1.33 -11.79
C ARG A 71 -18.85 0.26 -12.04
N SER A 72 -18.68 -0.19 -13.29
CA SER A 72 -17.70 -1.23 -13.62
C SER A 72 -16.27 -0.70 -13.53
N LEU A 73 -16.01 0.53 -13.94
CA LEU A 73 -14.67 1.12 -13.94
C LEU A 73 -14.29 1.79 -12.60
N LEU A 74 -15.27 1.98 -11.71
CA LEU A 74 -15.06 2.66 -10.43
C LEU A 74 -14.10 1.89 -9.51
N SER A 75 -14.08 0.55 -9.56
CA SER A 75 -13.20 -0.24 -8.69
C SER A 75 -11.74 -0.19 -9.15
N THR A 76 -11.47 -0.35 -10.45
CA THR A 76 -10.13 -0.11 -11.02
C THR A 76 -9.64 1.31 -10.71
N GLU A 77 -10.47 2.32 -10.94
CA GLU A 77 -10.11 3.72 -10.67
C GLU A 77 -9.82 3.95 -9.18
N THR A 78 -10.63 3.37 -8.29
CA THR A 78 -10.42 3.44 -6.85
C THR A 78 -9.11 2.75 -6.43
N LEU A 79 -8.78 1.59 -7.00
CA LEU A 79 -7.51 0.91 -6.73
C LEU A 79 -6.30 1.72 -7.19
N LYS A 80 -6.36 2.28 -8.41
CA LYS A 80 -5.34 3.19 -8.96
C LYS A 80 -5.12 4.38 -8.01
N HIS A 81 -6.20 5.08 -7.66
CA HIS A 81 -6.16 6.22 -6.75
C HIS A 81 -5.63 5.87 -5.36
N ASN A 82 -5.99 4.71 -4.80
CA ASN A 82 -5.54 4.29 -3.47
C ASN A 82 -4.04 4.00 -3.42
N PHE A 83 -3.47 3.48 -4.52
CA PHE A 83 -2.04 3.26 -4.64
C PHE A 83 -1.26 4.56 -4.84
N GLU A 84 -1.75 5.42 -5.73
CA GLU A 84 -1.14 6.73 -6.02
C GLU A 84 -1.13 7.65 -4.81
N SER A 85 -2.26 7.75 -4.09
CA SER A 85 -2.38 8.53 -2.86
C SER A 85 -1.55 7.98 -1.70
N GLY A 86 -1.07 6.73 -1.80
CA GLY A 86 -0.34 6.05 -0.73
C GLY A 86 -1.24 5.54 0.40
N SER A 87 -2.56 5.68 0.26
CA SER A 87 -3.53 5.10 1.20
C SER A 87 -3.39 3.59 1.34
N PHE A 88 -2.95 2.92 0.27
CA PHE A 88 -2.54 1.53 0.29
C PHE A 88 -1.52 1.25 1.42
N TRP A 89 -0.42 1.99 1.46
CA TRP A 89 0.64 1.81 2.46
C TRP A 89 0.14 2.07 3.87
N TYR A 90 -0.70 3.10 4.05
CA TYR A 90 -1.32 3.38 5.34
C TYR A 90 -2.19 2.22 5.83
N SER A 91 -3.07 1.70 4.97
CA SER A 91 -3.90 0.55 5.32
C SER A 91 -3.09 -0.71 5.60
N LEU A 92 -2.01 -0.95 4.84
CA LEU A 92 -1.14 -2.10 5.02
C LEU A 92 -0.35 -2.03 6.34
N ALA A 93 0.09 -0.82 6.72
CA ALA A 93 0.81 -0.59 7.96
C ALA A 93 -0.06 -0.86 9.20
N LEU A 94 -1.36 -0.56 9.12
CA LEU A 94 -2.33 -0.87 10.19
C LEU A 94 -2.60 -2.37 10.33
N ASP A 95 -2.61 -3.10 9.21
CA ASP A 95 -2.85 -4.55 9.20
C ASP A 95 -1.63 -5.36 9.70
N SER A 96 -0.42 -4.78 9.67
CA SER A 96 0.81 -5.43 10.11
C SER A 96 1.59 -4.55 11.09
N PRO A 97 1.33 -4.70 12.42
CA PRO A 97 2.08 -3.96 13.44
C PRO A 97 3.60 -4.17 13.36
N THR A 98 4.04 -5.34 12.90
CA THR A 98 5.47 -5.67 12.71
C THR A 98 6.08 -4.95 11.51
N GLY A 99 5.33 -4.72 10.44
CA GLY A 99 5.77 -3.98 9.25
C GLY A 99 5.55 -2.47 9.33
N LEU A 100 4.77 -1.99 10.30
CA LEU A 100 4.34 -0.59 10.44
C LEU A 100 5.50 0.39 10.32
N PHE A 101 6.55 0.22 11.12
CA PHE A 101 7.68 1.15 11.13
C PHE A 101 8.40 1.19 9.79
N ARG A 102 8.62 0.02 9.18
CA ARG A 102 9.28 -0.06 7.89
C ARG A 102 8.46 0.60 6.79
N ILE A 103 7.16 0.30 6.74
CA ILE A 103 6.24 0.94 5.78
C ILE A 103 6.18 2.45 6.00
N PHE A 104 6.15 2.88 7.27
CA PHE A 104 6.13 4.29 7.59
C PHE A 104 7.38 5.00 7.07
N TYR A 105 8.57 4.51 7.42
CA TYR A 105 9.83 5.15 7.03
C TYR A 105 10.11 5.06 5.52
N ASP A 106 9.80 3.93 4.88
CA ASP A 106 10.16 3.70 3.48
C ASP A 106 9.09 4.23 2.50
N HIS A 107 7.80 4.15 2.86
CA HIS A 107 6.71 4.35 1.90
C HIS A 107 5.75 5.50 2.23
N ILE A 108 5.59 5.85 3.51
CA ILE A 108 4.66 6.92 3.94
C ILE A 108 5.41 8.24 4.15
N GLN A 109 6.43 8.26 5.00
CA GLN A 109 7.19 9.45 5.36
C GLN A 109 7.81 10.16 4.15
N PRO A 110 8.42 9.48 3.16
CA PRO A 110 9.04 10.16 2.01
C PRO A 110 8.04 10.91 1.11
N ARG A 111 6.74 10.62 1.23
CA ARG A 111 5.67 11.33 0.50
C ARG A 111 5.38 12.70 1.10
N TYR A 112 5.61 12.87 2.40
CA TYR A 112 5.42 14.14 3.10
C TYR A 112 6.74 14.90 3.22
N SER A 113 7.79 14.22 3.65
CA SER A 113 9.11 14.81 3.87
C SER A 113 10.23 13.79 3.68
N ARG A 114 10.88 13.82 2.51
CA ARG A 114 12.01 12.92 2.18
C ARG A 114 13.22 13.07 3.12
N ASN A 115 13.44 14.26 3.66
CA ASN A 115 14.62 14.57 4.46
C ASN A 115 14.46 14.24 5.95
N HIS A 116 13.26 13.89 6.42
CA HIS A 116 13.00 13.68 7.85
C HIS A 116 13.70 12.42 8.43
N PHE A 117 14.08 11.45 7.59
CA PHE A 117 14.73 10.23 8.09
C PHE A 117 16.14 10.51 8.64
N GLY A 118 16.84 11.50 8.07
CA GLY A 118 18.15 11.95 8.53
C GLY A 118 18.11 13.18 9.42
N ASP A 119 16.92 13.70 9.74
CA ASP A 119 16.78 14.93 10.52
C ASP A 119 16.63 14.62 12.01
N ALA A 120 17.65 15.01 12.79
CA ALA A 120 17.62 14.86 14.24
C ALA A 120 16.46 15.64 14.90
N HIS A 121 16.02 16.74 14.30
CA HIS A 121 14.93 17.55 14.83
C HIS A 121 13.59 16.80 14.78
N PHE A 122 13.37 15.98 13.74
CA PHE A 122 12.18 15.12 13.64
C PHE A 122 12.10 14.14 14.82
N PHE A 123 13.20 13.44 15.12
CA PHE A 123 13.25 12.53 16.27
C PHE A 123 13.14 13.28 17.60
N GLY A 124 13.68 14.49 17.69
CA GLY A 124 13.53 15.37 18.83
C GLY A 124 12.07 15.73 19.15
N ILE A 125 11.23 15.93 18.13
CA ILE A 125 9.79 16.14 18.31
C ILE A 125 9.06 14.82 18.60
N MET A 126 9.38 13.77 17.83
CA MET A 126 8.65 12.49 17.92
C MET A 126 8.87 11.78 19.26
N LYS A 127 10.04 11.95 19.91
CA LYS A 127 10.34 11.27 21.18
C LYS A 127 9.31 11.58 22.26
N ASP A 128 8.80 12.82 22.31
CA ASP A 128 7.88 13.26 23.36
C ASP A 128 6.51 12.59 23.25
N TYR A 129 6.17 12.03 22.08
CA TYR A 129 4.95 11.27 21.87
C TYR A 129 5.09 9.78 22.24
N TRP A 130 6.30 9.28 22.51
CA TRP A 130 6.52 7.87 22.80
C TRP A 130 6.34 7.52 24.28
N SER A 131 6.55 8.49 25.18
CA SER A 131 6.44 8.30 26.62
C SER A 131 6.26 9.64 27.32
N THR A 132 5.63 9.64 28.50
CA THR A 132 5.46 10.83 29.35
C THR A 132 6.78 11.42 29.85
N ASP A 133 7.85 10.63 29.90
CA ASP A 133 9.21 11.07 30.22
C ASP A 133 10.19 10.46 29.23
N ALA A 134 10.12 10.96 27.99
CA ALA A 134 10.87 10.44 26.86
C ALA A 134 12.40 10.54 27.09
N ASP A 135 12.87 11.61 27.70
CA ASP A 135 14.31 11.84 27.92
C ASP A 135 14.89 10.84 28.93
N CYS A 136 14.21 10.62 30.06
CA CYS A 136 14.62 9.61 31.03
C CYS A 136 14.53 8.20 30.45
N PHE A 137 13.46 7.91 29.70
CA PHE A 137 13.28 6.62 29.03
C PHE A 137 14.43 6.33 28.05
N LEU A 138 14.78 7.31 27.21
CA LEU A 138 15.89 7.19 26.26
C LEU A 138 17.24 7.03 26.97
N ALA A 139 17.52 7.84 27.99
CA ALA A 139 18.75 7.73 28.78
C ALA A 139 18.89 6.34 29.41
N ARG A 140 17.79 5.79 29.97
CA ARG A 140 17.76 4.42 30.49
C ARG A 140 18.04 3.40 29.39
N LYS A 141 17.43 3.54 28.22
CA LYS A 141 17.58 2.59 27.11
C LYS A 141 18.99 2.57 26.53
N VAL A 142 19.69 3.71 26.52
CA VAL A 142 21.11 3.76 26.14
C VAL A 142 21.96 2.93 27.10
N LEU A 143 21.76 3.08 28.41
CA LEU A 143 22.46 2.27 29.41
C LEU A 143 22.11 0.77 29.33
N ASP A 144 20.84 0.44 29.13
CA ASP A 144 20.39 -0.95 28.94
C ASP A 144 21.09 -1.59 27.73
N LYS A 145 21.24 -0.83 26.63
CA LYS A 145 21.93 -1.30 25.42
C LYS A 145 23.40 -1.56 25.66
N GLU A 146 24.12 -0.65 26.31
CA GLU A 146 25.54 -0.83 26.63
C GLU A 146 25.77 -2.10 27.46
N LYS A 147 24.92 -2.32 28.46
CA LYS A 147 24.94 -3.53 29.27
C LYS A 147 24.69 -4.78 28.43
N TYR A 148 23.65 -4.75 27.60
CA TYR A 148 23.30 -5.87 26.72
C TYR A 148 24.42 -6.22 25.76
N ASP A 149 25.06 -5.22 25.13
CA ASP A 149 26.16 -5.45 24.18
C ASP A 149 27.37 -6.13 24.87
N VAL A 150 27.67 -5.78 26.11
CA VAL A 150 28.73 -6.42 26.92
C VAL A 150 28.37 -7.86 27.27
N GLU A 151 27.13 -8.12 27.71
CA GLU A 151 26.65 -9.47 28.03
C GLU A 151 26.66 -10.35 26.78
N LEU A 152 26.16 -9.83 25.66
CA LEU A 152 26.11 -10.53 24.38
C LEU A 152 27.51 -10.95 23.91
N GLN A 153 28.49 -10.05 23.98
CA GLN A 153 29.87 -10.38 23.61
C GLN A 153 30.46 -11.51 24.45
N LYS A 154 30.17 -11.53 25.76
CA LYS A 154 30.65 -12.60 26.67
C LYS A 154 30.05 -13.96 26.31
N GLU A 155 28.75 -14.03 26.05
CA GLU A 155 28.07 -15.27 25.68
C GLU A 155 28.58 -15.83 24.34
N PHE A 156 28.83 -14.97 23.35
CA PHE A 156 29.39 -15.40 22.07
C PHE A 156 30.86 -15.84 22.16
N GLN A 157 31.65 -15.26 23.07
CA GLN A 157 33.02 -15.72 23.34
C GLN A 157 33.01 -17.07 24.07
N ALA A 158 32.17 -17.23 25.09
CA ALA A 158 32.05 -18.47 25.85
C ALA A 158 31.57 -19.66 25.00
N SER A 159 30.72 -19.42 24.00
CA SER A 159 30.26 -20.46 23.07
C SER A 159 31.25 -20.80 21.95
N ALA A 160 32.25 -19.94 21.69
CA ALA A 160 33.31 -20.19 20.71
C ALA A 160 34.52 -20.96 21.30
N GLU A 161 34.62 -21.04 22.63
CA GLU A 161 35.66 -21.77 23.36
C GLU A 161 35.24 -23.22 23.77
N LEU A 162 34.01 -23.63 23.42
CA LEU A 162 33.48 -24.99 23.56
C LEU A 162 33.64 -25.80 22.25
#